data_AF-A0A535TPN6-F1
#
_entry.id   AF-A0A535TPN6-F1
#
_cell.length_a   1.000
_cell.length_b   1.000
_cell.length_c   1.000
_cell.angle_alpha   90.00
_cell.angle_beta   90.00
_cell.angle_gamma   90.00
#
_symmetry.space_group_name_H-M   'P 1'
#
loop_
_entity.id
_entity.type
_entity.pdbx_description
1 polymer ?
#
loop_
_entity_poly.entity_id
_entity_poly.type
_entity_poly.pdbx_seq_one_letter_code
_entity_poly.pdbx_strand_id
1 'polypeptide(L)'
;MRAAAQRLTRDRARAGRPAMILREVVGLQAQVLSAAALGMRVRSTGLRAGDVKRALNEDRSIVRSWLMRGTLHVVASDDIRWLV
;
A
#
# COMPACT_ATOMS: atom_id res chain seq x y z
N MET A 1 -13.07 -0.63 -15.40
CA MET A 1 -11.89 -1.47 -15.77
C MET A 1 -11.01 -1.72 -14.55
N ARG A 2 -10.39 -2.91 -14.42
CA ARG A 2 -9.55 -3.29 -13.27
C ARG A 2 -8.34 -2.37 -13.06
N ALA A 3 -7.67 -1.96 -14.15
CA ALA A 3 -6.51 -1.05 -14.07
C ALA A 3 -6.87 0.29 -13.40
N ALA A 4 -8.05 0.85 -13.71
CA ALA A 4 -8.52 2.09 -13.09
C ALA A 4 -8.83 1.90 -11.59
N ALA A 5 -9.48 0.79 -11.22
CA ALA A 5 -9.73 0.46 -9.81
C ALA A 5 -8.43 0.30 -9.00
N GLN A 6 -7.34 -0.14 -9.64
CA GLN A 6 -6.02 -0.26 -9.02
C GLN A 6 -5.14 1.00 -9.11
N ARG A 7 -5.69 2.13 -9.57
CA ARG A 7 -4.96 3.40 -9.76
C ARG A 7 -3.82 3.34 -10.77
N LEU A 8 -3.90 2.45 -11.76
CA LEU A 8 -2.89 2.24 -12.80
C LEU A 8 -3.21 2.98 -14.12
N THR A 9 -4.21 3.85 -14.12
CA THR A 9 -4.57 4.70 -15.26
C THR A 9 -4.24 6.16 -14.95
N ARG A 10 -3.94 6.96 -16.00
CA ARG A 10 -3.52 8.37 -15.84
C ARG A 10 -4.53 9.21 -15.06
N ASP A 11 -5.83 8.99 -15.27
CA ASP A 11 -6.92 9.69 -14.59
C ASP A 11 -7.04 9.35 -13.09
N ARG A 12 -6.45 8.23 -12.66
CA ARG A 12 -6.52 7.76 -11.26
C ARG A 12 -5.23 7.95 -10.48
N ALA A 13 -4.11 8.19 -11.18
CA ALA A 13 -2.82 8.52 -10.59
C ALA A 13 -2.87 9.92 -9.93
N ARG A 14 -3.16 9.94 -8.63
CA ARG A 14 -3.23 11.15 -7.80
C ARG A 14 -2.22 11.07 -6.65
N ALA A 15 -1.86 12.23 -6.12
CA ALA A 15 -1.07 12.30 -4.89
C ALA A 15 -1.80 11.49 -3.81
N GLY A 16 -1.05 10.66 -3.07
CA GLY A 16 -1.65 9.73 -2.15
C GLY A 16 -0.67 9.27 -1.09
N ARG A 17 -1.14 9.20 0.16
CA ARG A 17 -0.41 8.58 1.27
C ARG A 17 -0.48 7.05 1.14
N PRO A 18 0.53 6.30 1.61
CA PRO A 18 0.54 4.84 1.60
C PRO A 18 -0.79 4.19 2.02
N ALA A 19 -1.36 4.60 3.16
CA ALA A 19 -2.59 4.03 3.67
C ALA A 19 -3.80 4.18 2.72
N MET A 20 -3.93 5.30 2.01
CA MET A 20 -5.02 5.48 1.04
C MET A 20 -4.89 4.53 -0.15
N ILE A 21 -3.66 4.37 -0.65
CA ILE A 21 -3.37 3.44 -1.75
C ILE A 21 -3.70 2.02 -1.32
N LEU A 22 -3.25 1.61 -0.13
CA LEU A 22 -3.45 0.25 0.37
C LEU A 22 -4.91 -0.09 0.67
N ARG A 23 -5.73 0.87 1.12
CA ARG A 23 -7.20 0.67 1.25
C ARG A 23 -7.84 0.36 -0.10
N GLU A 24 -7.47 1.10 -1.15
CA GLU A 24 -8.08 0.93 -2.48
C GLU A 24 -7.67 -0.37 -3.18
N VAL A 25 -6.49 -0.91 -2.86
CA VAL A 25 -5.97 -2.14 -3.51
C VAL A 25 -5.89 -3.35 -2.58
N VAL A 26 -6.43 -3.22 -1.36
CA VAL A 26 -6.50 -4.28 -0.33
C VAL A 26 -5.11 -4.84 0.01
N GLY A 27 -4.14 -3.94 0.13
CA GLY A 27 -2.77 -4.29 0.48
C GLY A 27 -1.87 -4.70 -0.68
N LEU A 28 -0.60 -4.91 -0.38
CA LEU A 28 0.42 -5.39 -1.32
C LEU A 28 1.29 -6.43 -0.65
N GLN A 29 1.70 -7.46 -1.40
CA GLN A 29 2.69 -8.42 -0.91
C GLN A 29 4.00 -7.69 -0.59
N ALA A 30 4.63 -8.05 0.52
CA ALA A 30 5.67 -7.24 1.14
C ALA A 30 6.84 -8.04 1.73
N GLN A 31 7.13 -9.26 1.27
CA GLN A 31 8.33 -10.04 1.61
C GLN A 31 9.57 -9.17 1.45
N VAL A 32 9.62 -8.51 0.28
CA VAL A 32 10.58 -7.47 -0.06
C VAL A 32 9.87 -6.11 0.04
N LEU A 33 10.16 -5.35 1.10
CA LEU A 33 9.47 -4.09 1.38
C LEU A 33 9.68 -3.03 0.27
N SER A 34 10.83 -3.03 -0.39
CA SER A 34 11.11 -2.14 -1.53
C SER A 34 10.20 -2.43 -2.73
N ALA A 35 9.84 -3.69 -2.98
CA ALA A 35 8.88 -4.06 -4.02
C ALA A 35 7.47 -3.53 -3.71
N ALA A 36 7.02 -3.64 -2.45
CA ALA A 36 5.76 -3.03 -2.00
C ALA A 36 5.78 -1.49 -2.15
N ALA A 37 6.91 -0.85 -1.83
CA ALA A 37 7.09 0.59 -2.02
C ALA A 37 7.00 1.01 -3.50
N LEU A 38 7.60 0.25 -4.42
CA LEU A 38 7.43 0.46 -5.86
C LEU A 38 5.98 0.25 -6.30
N GLY A 39 5.31 -0.78 -5.76
CA GLY A 39 3.89 -1.02 -5.99
C GLY A 39 2.98 0.12 -5.54
N MET A 40 3.30 0.81 -4.44
CA MET A 40 2.59 2.04 -4.05
C MET A 40 2.94 3.22 -4.96
N ARG A 41 4.22 3.36 -5.33
CA ARG A 41 4.68 4.46 -6.17
C ARG A 41 3.98 4.49 -7.53
N VAL A 42 3.85 3.35 -8.21
CA VAL A 42 3.17 3.31 -9.53
C VAL A 42 1.68 3.66 -9.46
N ARG A 43 1.09 3.64 -8.26
CA ARG A 43 -0.33 3.95 -7.99
C ARG A 43 -0.56 5.38 -7.51
N SER A 44 0.48 6.22 -7.49
CA SER A 44 0.41 7.59 -6.97
C SER A 44 1.39 8.52 -7.68
N THR A 45 1.22 9.82 -7.46
CA THR A 45 2.19 10.83 -7.89
C THR A 45 2.97 11.34 -6.68
N GLY A 46 4.29 11.49 -6.82
CA GLY A 46 5.15 12.09 -5.81
C GLY A 46 5.56 11.21 -4.61
N LEU A 47 5.05 9.97 -4.49
CA LEU A 47 5.36 9.08 -3.37
C LEU A 47 6.83 8.63 -3.36
N ARG A 48 7.55 8.92 -2.27
CA ARG A 48 8.95 8.55 -2.05
C ARG A 48 9.07 7.36 -1.11
N ALA A 49 10.24 6.70 -1.13
CA ALA A 49 10.50 5.57 -0.23
C ALA A 49 10.46 5.99 1.26
N GLY A 50 10.86 7.23 1.57
CA GLY A 50 10.77 7.79 2.92
C GLY A 50 9.32 7.90 3.42
N ASP A 51 8.35 8.16 2.55
CA ASP A 51 6.93 8.23 2.94
C ASP A 51 6.39 6.87 3.40
N VAL A 52 6.85 5.79 2.77
CA VAL A 52 6.50 4.42 3.18
C VAL A 52 7.13 4.07 4.53
N LYS A 53 8.40 4.45 4.75
CA LYS A 53 9.07 4.24 6.04
C LYS A 53 8.40 5.01 7.17
N ARG A 54 8.10 6.29 6.96
CA ARG A 54 7.36 7.13 7.92
C ARG A 54 5.98 6.54 8.22
N ALA A 55 5.23 6.16 7.18
CA ALA A 55 3.91 5.57 7.34
C ALA A 55 3.91 4.28 8.18
N LEU A 56 4.96 3.46 8.06
CA LEU A 56 5.11 2.19 8.77
C LEU A 56 5.57 2.40 10.23
N ASN A 57 6.58 3.26 10.44
CA ASN A 57 7.30 3.33 11.71
C ASN A 57 6.84 4.49 12.62
N GLU A 58 6.55 5.64 12.02
CA GLU A 58 6.22 6.87 12.74
C GLU A 58 4.70 7.05 12.82
N ASP A 59 4.03 7.17 11.66
CA ASP A 59 2.58 7.42 11.60
C ASP A 59 1.77 6.18 12.00
N ARG A 60 2.37 4.98 11.88
CA ARG A 60 1.72 3.67 12.05
C ARG A 60 0.40 3.55 11.27
N SER A 61 0.32 4.23 10.13
CA SER A 61 -0.88 4.28 9.28
C SER A 61 -0.99 3.08 8.33
N ILE A 62 0.10 2.32 8.20
CA ILE A 62 0.14 1.03 7.50
C ILE A 62 0.83 0.00 8.41
N VAL A 63 0.48 -1.27 8.24
CA VAL A 63 1.04 -2.38 9.02
C VAL A 63 1.51 -3.50 8.10
N ARG A 64 2.64 -4.12 8.43
CA ARG A 64 3.15 -5.31 7.74
C ARG A 64 2.88 -6.55 8.59
N SER A 65 2.12 -7.50 8.05
CA SER A 65 1.73 -8.73 8.75
C SER A 65 1.62 -9.92 7.78
N TRP A 66 1.51 -11.14 8.33
CA TRP A 66 1.19 -12.35 7.57
C TRP A 66 -0.31 -12.39 7.32
N LEU A 67 -0.72 -12.41 6.04
CA LEU A 67 -2.13 -12.39 5.63
C LEU A 67 -2.38 -13.45 4.54
N MET A 68 -3.03 -13.07 3.44
CA MET A 68 -3.48 -13.95 2.37
C MET A 68 -2.41 -14.96 1.95
N ARG A 69 -2.79 -16.23 1.90
CA ARG A 69 -1.92 -17.35 1.47
C ARG A 69 -0.63 -17.50 2.30
N GLY A 70 -0.63 -17.07 3.57
CA GLY A 70 0.53 -17.22 4.46
C GLY A 70 1.74 -16.38 4.03
N THR A 71 1.50 -15.20 3.46
CA THR A 71 2.57 -14.32 2.97
C THR A 71 2.51 -12.95 3.65
N LEU A 72 3.68 -12.35 3.87
CA LEU A 72 3.81 -10.97 4.32
C LEU A 72 3.14 -10.01 3.34
N HIS A 73 2.24 -9.19 3.86
CA HIS A 73 1.60 -8.10 3.16
C HIS A 73 1.75 -6.82 3.97
N VAL A 74 1.71 -5.68 3.29
CA VAL A 74 1.49 -4.38 3.92
C VAL A 74 0.07 -3.92 3.59
N VAL A 75 -0.68 -3.52 4.61
CA VAL A 75 -2.09 -3.07 4.51
C VAL A 75 -2.27 -1.75 5.27
N ALA A 76 -3.39 -1.07 5.07
CA ALA A 76 -3.75 0.06 5.93
C ALA A 76 -4.03 -0.45 7.35
N SER A 77 -3.55 0.26 8.37
CA SER A 77 -3.65 -0.21 9.76
C SER A 77 -5.09 -0.42 10.22
N ASP A 78 -6.03 0.40 9.75
CA ASP A 78 -7.45 0.27 10.10
C ASP A 78 -8.09 -1.01 9.55
N ASP A 79 -7.51 -1.60 8.50
CA ASP A 79 -8.07 -2.78 7.84
C ASP A 79 -7.56 -4.09 8.43
N ILE A 80 -6.53 -4.06 9.27
CA ILE A 80 -5.87 -5.29 9.75
C ILE A 80 -6.82 -6.21 10.51
N ARG A 81 -7.78 -5.65 11.26
CA ARG A 81 -8.65 -6.44 12.16
C ARG A 81 -9.61 -7.38 11.43
N TRP A 82 -9.99 -7.06 10.19
CA TRP A 82 -10.90 -7.88 9.40
C TRP A 82 -10.18 -8.72 8.33
N LEU A 83 -8.86 -8.51 8.17
CA LEU A 83 -8.00 -9.23 7.23
C LEU A 83 -7.27 -10.42 7.83
N VAL A 84 -7.26 -10.54 9.17
CA VAL A 84 -6.66 -11.64 9.93
C VAL A 84 -7.63 -12.80 10.11
#